data_AF-U1ZT53-F1
#
_entry.id   AF-U1ZT53-F1
#
_cell.length_a   1.000
_cell.length_b   1.000
_cell.length_c   1.000
_cell.angle_alpha   90.00
_cell.angle_beta   90.00
_cell.angle_gamma   90.00
#
_symmetry.space_group_name_H-M   'P 1'
#
loop_
_entity.id
_entity.type
_entity.pdbx_description
1 polymer ?
#
loop_
_entity_poly.entity_id
_entity_poly.type
_entity_poly.pdbx_seq_one_letter_code
_entity_poly.pdbx_strand_id
1 'polypeptide(L)'
;SVGVGAVLGATLLPRVRERISSDRLVLLASLLYALVLLALASLRHFAALLPVMLLSGAAWIAVLSSLQVAAQTSVPDWVRARALSVYILVFFGSMAAGGALWGFVASQASIPLALVAAAGCLALGGLLTPRFPLPVTEAEDLAPSLHWPAPILADEADLERGPVMVTLHYDIAPEHATAFRQAMSEVARMRRRNGAFSWGLVQSSENPRHWQEFFFDESWLEHLRHHGRVTRAEQRIEAAARQFQSAGVAIRIDHFLTPGKQAPEPSEAQHASDPR
;
A
#
# COMPACT_ATOMS: atom_id res chain seq x y z
N SER A 1 7.42 30.25 18.07
CA SER A 1 7.01 30.50 16.67
C SER A 1 6.94 29.22 15.85
N VAL A 2 7.98 28.38 15.85
CA VAL A 2 8.03 27.11 15.08
C VAL A 2 6.83 26.19 15.35
N GLY A 3 6.42 26.00 16.62
CA GLY A 3 5.26 25.17 16.97
C GLY A 3 3.92 25.71 16.46
N VAL A 4 3.74 27.03 16.39
CA VAL A 4 2.51 27.64 15.83
C VAL A 4 2.48 27.46 14.31
N GLY A 5 3.64 27.64 13.65
CA GLY A 5 3.79 27.35 12.22
C GLY A 5 3.54 25.88 11.87
N ALA A 6 3.97 24.95 12.73
CA ALA A 6 3.69 23.53 12.60
C ALA A 6 2.18 23.20 12.64
N VAL A 7 1.44 23.77 13.59
CA VAL A 7 -0.02 23.58 13.70
C VAL A 7 -0.76 24.18 12.50
N LEU A 8 -0.39 25.39 12.08
CA LEU A 8 -0.96 26.02 10.89
C LEU A 8 -0.62 25.23 9.62
N GLY A 9 0.61 24.77 9.49
CA GLY A 9 1.04 23.93 8.37
C GLY A 9 0.25 22.63 8.28
N ALA A 10 0.04 21.93 9.41
CA ALA A 10 -0.71 20.68 9.47
C ALA A 10 -2.16 20.81 8.96
N THR A 11 -2.81 21.95 9.23
CA THR A 11 -4.21 22.18 8.80
C THR A 11 -4.35 22.56 7.32
N LEU A 12 -3.31 23.19 6.75
CA LEU A 12 -3.26 23.57 5.32
C LEU A 12 -2.74 22.44 4.43
N LEU A 13 -1.96 21.51 4.99
CA LEU A 13 -1.29 20.44 4.25
C LEU A 13 -2.23 19.56 3.40
N PRO A 14 -3.41 19.11 3.88
CA PRO A 14 -4.32 18.29 3.09
C PRO A 14 -4.79 19.00 1.81
N ARG A 15 -5.13 20.29 1.91
CA ARG A 15 -5.59 21.13 0.78
C ARG A 15 -4.49 21.42 -0.24
N VAL A 16 -3.24 21.53 0.22
CA VAL A 16 -2.08 21.75 -0.66
C VAL A 16 -1.75 20.47 -1.42
N ARG A 17 -1.85 19.32 -0.76
CA ARG A 17 -1.59 18.00 -1.36
C ARG A 17 -2.63 17.61 -2.42
N GLU A 18 -3.87 18.06 -2.29
CA GLU A 18 -4.90 17.92 -3.34
C GLU A 18 -4.57 18.68 -4.65
N ARG A 19 -3.70 19.70 -4.58
CA ARG A 19 -3.37 20.57 -5.72
C ARG A 19 -1.94 20.41 -6.25
N ILE A 20 -1.05 19.75 -5.52
CA ILE A 20 0.38 19.65 -5.83
C ILE A 20 0.84 18.19 -5.68
N SER A 21 1.50 17.65 -6.70
CA SER A 21 2.09 16.30 -6.64
C SER A 21 3.13 16.18 -5.53
N SER A 22 3.22 15.00 -4.91
CA SER A 22 4.12 14.71 -3.79
C SER A 22 5.59 15.06 -4.09
N ASP A 23 6.08 14.79 -5.31
CA ASP A 23 7.43 15.19 -5.74
C ASP A 23 7.64 16.71 -5.75
N ARG A 24 6.64 17.48 -6.20
CA ARG A 24 6.67 18.94 -6.19
C ARG A 24 6.59 19.49 -4.76
N LEU A 25 5.84 18.83 -3.89
CA LEU A 25 5.73 19.20 -2.48
C LEU A 25 7.08 19.05 -1.77
N VAL A 26 7.79 17.93 -2.01
CA VAL A 26 9.13 17.70 -1.45
C VAL A 26 10.16 18.69 -2.00
N LEU A 27 10.14 18.99 -3.30
CA LEU A 27 11.00 20.01 -3.90
C LEU A 27 10.74 21.39 -3.28
N LEU A 28 9.47 21.82 -3.21
CA LEU A 28 9.09 23.13 -2.67
C LEU A 28 9.48 23.27 -1.20
N ALA A 29 9.24 22.22 -0.40
CA ALA A 29 9.60 22.21 1.00
C ALA A 29 11.13 22.23 1.20
N SER A 30 11.89 21.52 0.37
CA SER A 30 13.37 21.54 0.41
C SER A 30 13.92 22.93 0.09
N LEU A 31 13.40 23.59 -0.96
CA LEU A 31 13.79 24.95 -1.34
C LEU A 31 13.41 25.97 -0.26
N LEU A 32 12.22 25.84 0.33
CA LEU A 32 11.77 26.70 1.42
C LEU A 32 12.68 26.57 2.65
N TYR A 33 13.09 25.35 3.00
CA TYR A 33 14.00 25.12 4.11
C TYR A 33 15.42 25.63 3.83
N ALA A 34 15.90 25.51 2.59
CA ALA A 34 17.18 26.10 2.19
C ALA A 34 17.15 27.64 2.35
N LEU A 35 16.04 28.29 1.98
CA LEU A 35 15.82 29.72 2.18
C LEU A 35 15.81 30.10 3.67
N VAL A 36 15.18 29.27 4.52
CA VAL A 36 15.20 29.45 5.98
C VAL A 36 16.63 29.42 6.52
N LEU A 37 17.46 28.45 6.09
CA LEU A 37 18.85 28.33 6.52
C LEU A 37 19.69 29.54 6.07
N LEU A 38 19.49 30.03 4.84
CA LEU A 38 20.15 31.25 4.34
C LEU A 38 19.72 32.49 5.12
N ALA A 39 18.44 32.60 5.45
CA ALA A 39 17.90 33.69 6.27
C ALA A 39 18.51 33.65 7.69
N LEU A 40 18.65 32.48 8.31
CA LEU A 40 19.33 32.31 9.60
C LEU A 40 20.82 32.66 9.53
N ALA A 41 21.48 32.40 8.41
CA ALA A 41 22.89 32.73 8.23
C ALA A 41 23.14 34.24 8.06
N SER A 42 22.17 34.97 7.52
CA SER A 42 22.33 36.37 7.09
C SER A 42 21.61 37.39 7.98
N LEU A 43 20.47 37.04 8.57
CA LEU A 43 19.66 37.95 9.37
C LEU A 43 20.12 37.98 10.83
N ARG A 44 20.47 39.18 11.31
CA ARG A 44 20.73 39.45 12.74
C ARG A 44 19.53 40.08 13.47
N HIS A 45 18.45 40.40 12.75
CA HIS A 45 17.26 41.05 13.30
C HIS A 45 16.18 40.03 13.69
N PHE A 46 15.89 39.95 14.99
CA PHE A 46 14.94 38.99 15.57
C PHE A 46 13.52 39.09 14.99
N ALA A 47 13.04 40.29 14.69
CA ALA A 47 11.70 40.50 14.12
C ALA A 47 11.56 39.89 12.70
N ALA A 48 12.62 39.91 11.90
CA ALA A 48 12.63 39.31 10.57
C ALA A 48 12.70 37.76 10.63
N LEU A 49 13.22 37.20 11.73
CA LEU A 49 13.28 35.75 11.96
C LEU A 49 11.93 35.14 12.33
N LEU A 50 11.00 35.90 12.91
CA LEU A 50 9.67 35.43 13.29
C LEU A 50 8.87 34.79 12.13
N PRO A 51 8.66 35.46 10.97
CA PRO A 51 7.95 34.86 9.85
C PRO A 51 8.70 33.67 9.23
N VAL A 52 10.03 33.75 9.18
CA VAL A 52 10.89 32.67 8.68
C VAL A 52 10.76 31.41 9.53
N MET A 53 10.76 31.55 10.85
CA MET A 53 10.56 30.44 11.80
C MET A 53 9.15 29.84 11.71
N LEU A 54 8.15 30.64 11.38
CA LEU A 54 6.77 30.19 11.18
C LEU A 54 6.64 29.33 9.91
N LEU A 55 7.21 29.80 8.81
CA LEU A 55 7.28 29.05 7.54
C LEU A 55 8.10 27.77 7.68
N SER A 56 9.22 27.83 8.43
CA SER A 56 10.03 26.67 8.75
C SER A 56 9.24 25.58 9.48
N GLY A 57 8.45 25.95 10.49
CA GLY A 57 7.60 24.99 11.20
C GLY A 57 6.55 24.33 10.31
N ALA A 58 5.92 25.12 9.44
CA ALA A 58 4.93 24.59 8.48
C ALA A 58 5.58 23.62 7.47
N ALA A 59 6.74 23.99 6.93
CA ALA A 59 7.50 23.18 5.99
C ALA A 59 8.01 21.87 6.63
N TRP A 60 8.51 21.95 7.87
CA TRP A 60 8.99 20.79 8.62
C TRP A 60 7.89 19.74 8.79
N ILE A 61 6.71 20.15 9.25
CA ILE A 61 5.56 19.24 9.42
C ILE A 61 5.09 18.69 8.07
N ALA A 62 5.08 19.51 7.02
CA ALA A 62 4.70 19.06 5.69
C ALA A 62 5.58 17.91 5.20
N VAL A 63 6.91 18.04 5.33
CA VAL A 63 7.87 17.00 4.94
C VAL A 63 7.74 15.78 5.84
N LEU A 64 7.72 15.98 7.16
CA LEU A 64 7.65 14.88 8.13
C LEU A 64 6.38 14.04 7.93
N SER A 65 5.22 14.71 7.81
CA SER A 65 3.94 14.04 7.56
C SER A 65 3.96 13.31 6.21
N SER A 66 4.51 13.92 5.17
CA SER A 66 4.61 13.28 3.85
C SER A 66 5.50 12.03 3.87
N LEU A 67 6.67 12.11 4.50
CA LEU A 67 7.58 10.97 4.66
C LEU A 67 6.95 9.85 5.51
N GLN A 68 6.25 10.22 6.57
CA GLN A 68 5.58 9.26 7.44
C GLN A 68 4.43 8.56 6.73
N VAL A 69 3.60 9.29 5.98
CA VAL A 69 2.56 8.69 5.13
C VAL A 69 3.21 7.79 4.08
N ALA A 70 4.25 8.25 3.38
CA ALA A 70 4.98 7.46 2.39
C ALA A 70 5.53 6.15 2.96
N ALA A 71 6.14 6.20 4.15
CA ALA A 71 6.67 5.03 4.84
C ALA A 71 5.54 4.06 5.27
N GLN A 72 4.38 4.59 5.64
CA GLN A 72 3.22 3.76 6.02
C GLN A 72 2.54 3.11 4.81
N THR A 73 2.48 3.81 3.67
CA THR A 73 1.78 3.33 2.47
C THR A 73 2.67 2.49 1.55
N SER A 74 4.00 2.59 1.67
CA SER A 74 4.95 1.77 0.92
C SER A 74 5.17 0.38 1.52
N VAL A 75 4.66 0.13 2.73
CA VAL A 75 4.91 -1.10 3.47
C VAL A 75 3.60 -1.82 3.80
N PRO A 76 3.50 -3.13 3.56
CA PRO A 76 2.34 -3.93 3.93
C PRO A 76 2.03 -3.92 5.44
N ASP A 77 0.75 -3.99 5.81
CA ASP A 77 0.25 -3.88 7.19
C ASP A 77 0.91 -4.86 8.17
N TRP A 78 1.19 -6.08 7.70
CA TRP A 78 1.78 -7.16 8.50
C TRP A 78 3.26 -6.94 8.87
N VAL A 79 3.98 -6.05 8.17
CA VAL A 79 5.35 -5.60 8.52
C VAL A 79 5.44 -4.12 8.85
N ARG A 80 4.32 -3.40 8.79
CA ARG A 80 4.25 -1.95 9.01
C ARG A 80 4.93 -1.54 10.32
N ALA A 81 4.68 -2.25 11.41
CA ALA A 81 5.33 -1.97 12.69
C ALA A 81 6.86 -2.09 12.62
N ARG A 82 7.39 -3.13 11.95
CA ARG A 82 8.84 -3.34 11.83
C ARG A 82 9.49 -2.29 10.92
N ALA A 83 8.87 -1.99 9.78
CA ALA A 83 9.39 -0.99 8.87
C ALA A 83 9.31 0.43 9.46
N LEU A 84 8.25 0.74 10.21
CA LEU A 84 8.16 2.01 10.93
C LEU A 84 9.24 2.13 12.01
N SER A 85 9.58 1.05 12.71
CA SER A 85 10.72 1.06 13.63
C SER A 85 12.05 1.35 12.92
N VAL A 86 12.27 0.76 11.74
CA VAL A 86 13.47 1.06 10.92
C VAL A 86 13.43 2.50 10.42
N TYR A 87 12.28 3.00 9.96
CA TYR A 87 12.10 4.40 9.57
C TYR A 87 12.45 5.35 10.72
N ILE A 88 11.93 5.10 11.92
CA ILE A 88 12.19 5.90 13.12
C ILE A 88 13.69 5.85 13.47
N LEU A 89 14.30 4.67 13.43
CA LEU A 89 15.73 4.48 13.71
C LEU A 89 16.59 5.26 12.72
N VAL A 90 16.32 5.16 11.42
CA VAL A 90 17.04 5.89 10.37
C VAL A 90 16.79 7.39 10.50
N PHE A 91 15.57 7.81 10.83
CA PHE A 91 15.20 9.21 10.99
C PHE A 91 15.95 9.87 12.15
N PHE A 92 15.88 9.29 13.36
CA PHE A 92 16.62 9.79 14.51
C PHE A 92 18.14 9.62 14.36
N GLY A 93 18.58 8.52 13.76
CA GLY A 93 20.01 8.29 13.45
C GLY A 93 20.56 9.36 12.50
N SER A 94 19.80 9.71 11.46
CA SER A 94 20.19 10.77 10.51
C SER A 94 20.20 12.15 11.17
N MET A 95 19.23 12.45 12.05
CA MET A 95 19.24 13.71 12.82
C MET A 95 20.45 13.80 13.75
N ALA A 96 20.80 12.73 14.46
CA ALA A 96 21.96 12.70 15.33
C ALA A 96 23.27 12.86 14.54
N ALA A 97 23.44 12.09 13.47
CA ALA A 97 24.62 12.15 12.61
C ALA A 97 24.74 13.52 11.91
N GLY A 98 23.64 14.05 11.38
CA GLY A 98 23.60 15.36 10.74
C GLY A 98 23.89 16.50 11.72
N GLY A 99 23.34 16.44 12.93
CA GLY A 99 23.63 17.40 13.99
C GLY A 99 25.11 17.40 14.41
N ALA A 100 25.70 16.21 14.57
CA ALA A 100 27.13 16.07 14.87
C ALA A 100 28.01 16.60 13.73
N LEU A 101 27.69 16.25 12.48
CA LEU A 101 28.42 16.69 11.30
C LEU A 101 28.41 18.22 11.16
N TRP A 102 27.23 18.84 11.15
CA TRP A 102 27.12 20.29 11.00
C TRP A 102 27.61 21.04 12.23
N GLY A 103 27.49 20.47 13.44
CA GLY A 103 28.10 20.99 14.65
C GLY A 103 29.63 21.05 14.56
N PHE A 104 30.26 19.97 14.07
CA PHE A 104 31.70 19.93 13.83
C PHE A 104 32.14 20.98 12.80
N VAL A 105 31.43 21.07 11.67
CA VAL A 105 31.70 22.09 10.63
C VAL A 105 31.57 23.51 11.21
N ALA A 106 30.54 23.76 12.01
CA ALA A 106 30.34 25.05 12.67
C ALA A 106 31.44 25.39 13.68
N SER A 107 31.99 24.39 14.38
CA SER A 107 33.09 24.60 15.34
C SER A 107 34.44 24.89 14.68
N GLN A 108 34.68 24.33 13.48
CA GLN A 108 35.98 24.48 12.79
C GLN A 108 36.00 25.71 11.86
N ALA A 109 34.87 26.04 11.23
CA ALA A 109 34.81 27.13 10.27
C ALA A 109 34.05 28.33 10.83
N SER A 110 32.71 28.28 10.81
CA SER A 110 31.81 29.25 11.45
C SER A 110 30.36 28.81 11.29
N ILE A 111 29.49 29.33 12.16
CA ILE A 111 28.03 29.08 12.09
C ILE A 111 27.43 29.51 10.74
N PRO A 112 27.71 30.71 10.19
CA PRO A 112 27.13 31.12 8.92
C PRO A 112 27.59 30.24 7.75
N LEU A 113 28.87 29.84 7.71
CA LEU A 113 29.37 28.96 6.65
C LEU A 113 28.71 27.59 6.70
N ALA A 114 28.54 27.02 7.90
CA ALA A 114 27.86 25.74 8.10
C ALA A 114 26.39 25.80 7.60
N LEU A 115 25.67 26.88 7.92
CA LEU A 115 24.29 27.08 7.49
C LEU A 115 24.17 27.25 5.96
N VAL A 116 25.08 28.00 5.34
CA VAL A 116 25.10 28.18 3.88
C VAL A 116 25.43 26.87 3.16
N ALA A 117 26.42 26.12 3.66
CA ALA A 117 26.77 24.81 3.11
C ALA A 117 25.59 23.81 3.25
N ALA A 118 24.93 23.78 4.40
CA ALA A 118 23.75 22.95 4.62
C ALA A 118 22.58 23.32 3.68
N ALA A 119 22.36 24.62 3.45
CA ALA A 119 21.38 25.10 2.48
C ALA A 119 21.71 24.62 1.06
N GLY A 120 22.98 24.66 0.66
CA GLY A 120 23.45 24.15 -0.63
C GLY A 120 23.22 22.64 -0.79
N CYS A 121 23.59 21.85 0.23
CA CYS A 121 23.34 20.40 0.23
C CYS A 121 21.85 20.07 0.11
N LEU A 122 20.99 20.81 0.83
CA LEU A 122 19.55 20.59 0.79
C LEU A 122 18.95 20.99 -0.57
N ALA A 123 19.40 22.10 -1.15
CA ALA A 123 18.95 22.54 -2.48
C ALA A 123 19.35 21.50 -3.54
N LEU A 124 20.58 21.00 -3.51
CA LEU A 124 21.05 19.93 -4.40
C LEU A 124 20.24 18.64 -4.21
N GLY A 125 19.97 18.24 -2.98
CA GLY A 125 19.11 17.08 -2.68
C GLY A 125 17.69 17.22 -3.24
N GLY A 126 17.08 18.40 -3.06
CA GLY A 126 15.77 18.73 -3.64
C GLY A 126 15.78 18.68 -5.17
N LEU A 127 16.80 19.27 -5.81
CA LEU A 127 16.99 19.25 -7.26
C LEU A 127 17.25 17.84 -7.83
N LEU A 128 17.82 16.93 -7.03
CA LEU A 128 18.05 15.53 -7.40
C LEU A 128 16.83 14.62 -7.14
N THR A 129 15.87 15.07 -6.31
CA THR A 129 14.63 14.34 -6.02
C THR A 129 13.86 13.92 -7.28
N PRO A 130 13.65 14.75 -8.31
CA PRO A 130 12.97 14.31 -9.54
C PRO A 130 13.72 13.25 -10.35
N ARG A 131 15.01 12.97 -10.07
CA ARG A 131 15.74 11.84 -10.67
C ARG A 131 15.53 10.52 -9.93
N PHE A 132 15.04 10.56 -8.70
CA PHE A 132 14.69 9.40 -7.89
C PHE A 132 13.25 9.58 -7.41
N PRO A 133 12.26 9.42 -8.32
CA PRO A 133 10.86 9.68 -8.00
C PRO A 133 10.47 8.90 -6.75
N LEU A 134 9.86 9.59 -5.79
CA LEU A 134 9.39 8.95 -4.57
C LEU A 134 8.25 8.00 -4.98
N PRO A 135 8.21 6.75 -4.48
CA PRO A 135 7.12 5.80 -4.76
C PRO A 135 5.76 6.28 -4.24
N VAL A 136 5.64 7.50 -3.71
CA VAL A 136 4.39 8.08 -3.22
C VAL A 136 3.37 8.21 -4.36
N THR A 137 3.83 8.49 -5.58
CA THR A 137 2.95 8.45 -6.76
C THR A 137 2.50 7.02 -7.11
N GLU A 138 3.29 6.00 -6.73
CA GLU A 138 2.92 4.59 -6.82
C GLU A 138 2.07 4.11 -5.63
N ALA A 139 2.12 4.78 -4.49
CA ALA A 139 1.32 4.49 -3.30
C ALA A 139 -0.15 4.95 -3.43
N GLU A 140 -0.40 6.01 -4.21
CA GLU A 140 -1.74 6.35 -4.70
C GLU A 140 -2.29 5.25 -5.66
N ASP A 141 -1.37 4.51 -6.30
CA ASP A 141 -1.62 3.44 -7.27
C ASP A 141 -1.67 2.02 -6.64
N LEU A 142 -1.39 1.91 -5.34
CA LEU A 142 -1.55 0.71 -4.50
C LEU A 142 -2.89 0.68 -3.76
N ALA A 143 -3.79 1.65 -4.02
CA ALA A 143 -5.13 1.63 -3.48
C ALA A 143 -5.84 0.32 -3.90
N PRO A 144 -6.40 -0.45 -2.96
CA PRO A 144 -7.10 -1.69 -3.27
C PRO A 144 -8.19 -1.39 -4.29
N SER A 145 -8.09 -1.98 -5.49
CA SER A 145 -9.24 -2.03 -6.37
C SER A 145 -10.25 -2.97 -5.72
N LEU A 146 -11.16 -2.41 -4.92
CA LEU A 146 -12.35 -3.07 -4.39
C LEU A 146 -13.33 -3.42 -5.54
N HIS A 147 -12.83 -4.08 -6.58
CA HIS A 147 -13.61 -4.46 -7.75
C HIS A 147 -14.38 -5.77 -7.50
N TRP A 148 -14.08 -6.49 -6.42
CA TRP A 148 -14.84 -7.65 -5.99
C TRP A 148 -15.92 -7.26 -4.97
N PRO A 149 -17.17 -7.72 -5.14
CA PRO A 149 -18.15 -7.66 -4.06
C PRO A 149 -17.61 -8.48 -2.88
N ALA A 150 -17.60 -7.87 -1.69
CA ALA A 150 -17.11 -8.54 -0.48
C ALA A 150 -17.90 -9.84 -0.25
N PRO A 151 -17.24 -11.00 -0.13
CA PRO A 151 -17.93 -12.25 0.16
C PRO A 151 -18.61 -12.13 1.52
N ILE A 152 -19.94 -12.29 1.54
CA ILE A 152 -20.73 -12.30 2.77
C ILE A 152 -20.47 -13.64 3.44
N LEU A 153 -19.63 -13.64 4.48
CA LEU A 153 -19.50 -14.78 5.39
C LEU A 153 -20.76 -14.89 6.22
N ALA A 154 -21.31 -16.11 6.31
CA ALA A 154 -22.47 -16.39 7.16
C ALA A 154 -22.11 -16.41 8.65
N ASP A 155 -20.83 -16.60 9.01
CA ASP A 155 -20.38 -16.65 10.41
C ASP A 155 -18.89 -16.24 10.57
N GLU A 156 -18.57 -15.49 11.63
CA GLU A 156 -17.20 -15.03 11.96
C GLU A 156 -16.24 -16.21 12.29
N ALA A 157 -16.80 -17.37 12.63
CA ALA A 157 -16.10 -18.60 13.01
C ALA A 157 -15.56 -19.42 11.81
N ASP A 158 -15.65 -18.90 10.58
CA ASP A 158 -15.22 -19.56 9.35
C ASP A 158 -13.80 -19.16 8.87
N LEU A 159 -13.14 -18.21 9.54
CA LEU A 159 -11.89 -17.59 9.05
C LEU A 159 -10.68 -18.55 8.95
N GLU A 160 -10.61 -19.57 9.80
CA GLU A 160 -9.52 -20.56 9.80
C GLU A 160 -9.91 -21.89 9.12
N ARG A 161 -11.12 -21.98 8.53
CA ARG A 161 -11.56 -23.20 7.87
C ARG A 161 -10.70 -23.48 6.63
N GLY A 162 -10.47 -24.79 6.43
CA GLY A 162 -9.53 -25.36 5.47
C GLY A 162 -9.82 -25.00 4.00
N PRO A 163 -9.16 -25.70 3.05
CA PRO A 163 -8.86 -25.15 1.74
C PRO A 163 -10.08 -24.55 1.05
N VAL A 164 -9.92 -23.31 0.59
CA VAL A 164 -10.97 -22.56 -0.09
C VAL A 164 -10.86 -22.86 -1.56
N MET A 165 -11.96 -23.32 -2.15
CA MET A 165 -12.05 -23.42 -3.59
C MET A 165 -12.77 -22.19 -4.13
N VAL A 166 -12.08 -21.42 -4.97
CA VAL A 166 -12.67 -20.29 -5.67
C VAL A 166 -12.88 -20.64 -7.12
N THR A 167 -14.07 -20.36 -7.60
CA THR A 167 -14.50 -20.69 -8.94
C THR A 167 -14.94 -19.44 -9.66
N LEU A 168 -14.41 -19.19 -10.87
CA LEU A 168 -14.81 -18.09 -11.73
C LEU A 168 -15.40 -18.64 -13.03
N HIS A 169 -16.57 -18.14 -13.39
CA HIS A 169 -17.28 -18.52 -14.61
C HIS A 169 -17.18 -17.40 -15.64
N TYR A 170 -16.67 -17.74 -16.81
CA TYR A 170 -16.51 -16.84 -17.95
C TYR A 170 -17.43 -17.24 -19.11
N ASP A 171 -17.92 -16.25 -19.85
CA ASP A 171 -18.57 -16.45 -21.15
C ASP A 171 -17.68 -15.84 -22.23
N ILE A 172 -17.04 -16.70 -23.01
CA ILE A 172 -16.04 -16.33 -24.01
C ILE A 172 -16.54 -16.77 -25.37
N ALA A 173 -16.58 -15.86 -26.33
CA ALA A 173 -16.96 -16.19 -27.70
C ALA A 173 -15.94 -17.19 -28.30
N PRO A 174 -16.38 -18.22 -29.07
CA PRO A 174 -15.47 -19.27 -29.57
C PRO A 174 -14.30 -18.73 -30.40
N GLU A 175 -14.49 -17.58 -31.06
CA GLU A 175 -13.48 -16.88 -31.86
C GLU A 175 -12.33 -16.35 -31.00
N HIS A 176 -12.59 -16.07 -29.72
CA HIS A 176 -11.60 -15.57 -28.76
C HIS A 176 -10.98 -16.67 -27.87
N ALA A 177 -11.44 -17.92 -27.98
CA ALA A 177 -11.03 -19.02 -27.10
C ALA A 177 -9.51 -19.21 -27.04
N THR A 178 -8.81 -19.13 -28.18
CA THR A 178 -7.35 -19.30 -28.23
C THR A 178 -6.61 -18.16 -27.52
N ALA A 179 -7.03 -16.91 -27.75
CA ALA A 179 -6.42 -15.74 -27.13
C ALA A 179 -6.71 -15.70 -25.61
N PHE A 180 -7.93 -16.08 -25.21
CA PHE A 180 -8.31 -16.23 -23.82
C PHE A 180 -7.44 -17.26 -23.09
N ARG A 181 -7.25 -18.46 -23.67
CA ARG A 181 -6.37 -19.49 -23.07
C ARG A 181 -4.93 -19.00 -22.88
N GLN A 182 -4.41 -18.22 -23.84
CA GLN A 182 -3.07 -17.63 -23.72
C GLN A 182 -3.00 -16.63 -22.56
N ALA A 183 -3.98 -15.73 -22.44
CA ALA A 183 -4.08 -14.79 -21.31
C ALA A 183 -4.21 -15.52 -19.96
N MET A 184 -5.01 -16.58 -19.90
CA MET A 184 -5.17 -17.39 -18.69
C MET A 184 -3.88 -18.11 -18.26
N SER A 185 -2.90 -18.31 -19.14
CA SER A 185 -1.60 -18.86 -18.74
C SER A 185 -0.77 -17.92 -17.85
N GLU A 186 -0.93 -16.60 -18.05
CA GLU A 186 -0.36 -15.57 -17.18
C GLU A 186 -1.11 -15.52 -15.85
N VAL A 187 -2.44 -15.63 -15.89
CA VAL A 187 -3.29 -15.75 -14.69
C VAL A 187 -2.90 -16.97 -13.86
N ALA A 188 -2.67 -18.12 -14.49
CA ALA A 188 -2.23 -19.34 -13.81
C ALA A 188 -0.90 -19.17 -13.07
N ARG A 189 0.09 -18.55 -13.73
CA ARG A 189 1.40 -18.24 -13.12
C ARG A 189 1.27 -17.27 -11.96
N MET A 190 0.44 -16.24 -12.12
CA MET A 190 0.12 -15.27 -11.08
C MET A 190 -0.53 -15.96 -9.87
N ARG A 191 -1.56 -16.78 -10.06
CA ARG A 191 -2.26 -17.50 -8.97
C ARG A 191 -1.31 -18.40 -8.19
N ARG A 192 -0.47 -19.19 -8.88
CA ARG A 192 0.52 -20.07 -8.22
C ARG A 192 1.60 -19.30 -7.45
N ARG A 193 2.09 -18.20 -8.01
CA ARG A 193 3.05 -17.31 -7.32
C ARG A 193 2.44 -16.74 -6.05
N ASN A 194 1.14 -16.48 -6.09
CA ASN A 194 0.37 -15.96 -4.97
C ASN A 194 -0.15 -17.09 -4.07
N GLY A 195 0.49 -18.27 -4.02
CA GLY A 195 0.16 -19.28 -3.01
C GLY A 195 -1.00 -20.23 -3.34
N ALA A 196 -1.65 -20.11 -4.50
CA ALA A 196 -2.60 -21.13 -4.93
C ALA A 196 -1.86 -22.45 -5.21
N PHE A 197 -2.12 -23.47 -4.42
CA PHE A 197 -1.42 -24.76 -4.54
C PHE A 197 -1.95 -25.61 -5.70
N SER A 198 -3.17 -25.32 -6.17
CA SER A 198 -3.77 -25.95 -7.35
C SER A 198 -4.56 -24.91 -8.15
N TRP A 199 -4.44 -24.99 -9.48
CA TRP A 199 -5.14 -24.11 -10.44
C TRP A 199 -5.51 -24.91 -11.68
N GLY A 200 -6.73 -24.71 -12.18
CA GLY A 200 -7.22 -25.31 -13.41
C GLY A 200 -8.15 -24.39 -14.19
N LEU A 201 -8.22 -24.62 -15.49
CA LEU A 201 -9.15 -23.99 -16.41
C LEU A 201 -9.81 -25.08 -17.24
N VAL A 202 -11.14 -25.13 -17.21
CA VAL A 202 -11.95 -26.11 -17.93
C VAL A 202 -12.99 -25.41 -18.81
N GLN A 203 -13.43 -26.11 -19.86
CA GLN A 203 -14.47 -25.65 -20.77
C GLN A 203 -15.68 -26.58 -20.64
N SER A 204 -16.88 -26.02 -20.64
CA SER A 204 -18.11 -26.83 -20.60
C SER A 204 -18.28 -27.64 -21.89
N SER A 205 -18.67 -28.90 -21.74
CA SER A 205 -19.05 -29.77 -22.87
C SER A 205 -20.40 -29.41 -23.49
N GLU A 206 -21.28 -28.77 -22.72
CA GLU A 206 -22.64 -28.41 -23.16
C GLU A 206 -22.64 -27.07 -23.90
N ASN A 207 -21.80 -26.12 -23.46
CA ASN A 207 -21.66 -24.83 -24.10
C ASN A 207 -20.19 -24.46 -24.28
N PRO A 208 -19.66 -24.46 -25.52
CA PRO A 208 -18.27 -24.07 -25.80
C PRO A 208 -17.91 -22.64 -25.38
N ARG A 209 -18.90 -21.78 -25.11
CA ARG A 209 -18.67 -20.43 -24.61
C ARG A 209 -18.36 -20.37 -23.11
N HIS A 210 -18.77 -21.39 -22.36
CA HIS A 210 -18.63 -21.38 -20.91
C HIS A 210 -17.29 -21.97 -20.50
N TRP A 211 -16.50 -21.14 -19.82
CA TRP A 211 -15.22 -21.52 -19.23
C TRP A 211 -15.28 -21.37 -17.72
N GLN A 212 -14.60 -22.25 -17.01
CA GLN A 212 -14.52 -22.23 -15.55
C GLN A 212 -13.06 -22.30 -15.12
N GLU A 213 -12.62 -21.27 -14.40
CA GLU A 213 -11.37 -21.29 -13.65
C GLU A 213 -11.68 -21.77 -12.24
N PHE A 214 -10.84 -22.64 -11.70
CA PHE A 214 -10.87 -23.00 -10.29
C PHE A 214 -9.46 -22.99 -9.70
N PHE A 215 -9.33 -22.55 -8.47
CA PHE A 215 -8.09 -22.64 -7.72
C PHE A 215 -8.35 -22.86 -6.24
N PHE A 216 -7.34 -23.41 -5.57
CA PHE A 216 -7.40 -23.71 -4.14
C PHE A 216 -6.35 -22.89 -3.38
N ASP A 217 -6.83 -22.21 -2.34
CA ASP A 217 -5.99 -21.52 -1.35
C ASP A 217 -6.00 -22.30 -0.02
N GLU A 218 -4.91 -22.25 0.74
CA GLU A 218 -4.72 -23.07 1.96
C GLU A 218 -5.72 -22.77 3.09
N SER A 219 -6.20 -21.53 3.18
CA SER A 219 -7.18 -21.14 4.20
C SER A 219 -7.98 -19.92 3.76
N TRP A 220 -9.16 -19.74 4.35
CA TRP A 220 -9.99 -18.55 4.11
C TRP A 220 -9.32 -17.25 4.54
N LEU A 221 -8.54 -17.28 5.62
CA LEU A 221 -7.70 -16.16 6.02
C LEU A 221 -6.66 -15.81 4.94
N GLU A 222 -6.02 -16.80 4.32
CA GLU A 222 -5.03 -16.55 3.26
C GLU A 222 -5.70 -16.07 1.96
N HIS A 223 -6.88 -16.61 1.65
CA HIS A 223 -7.70 -16.14 0.54
C HIS A 223 -8.14 -14.67 0.70
N LEU A 224 -8.65 -14.28 1.88
CA LEU A 224 -8.97 -12.88 2.20
C LEU A 224 -7.70 -11.99 2.22
N ARG A 225 -6.56 -12.53 2.66
CA ARG A 225 -5.26 -11.86 2.57
C ARG A 225 -4.81 -11.66 1.12
N HIS A 226 -5.06 -12.60 0.22
CA HIS A 226 -4.81 -12.45 -1.21
C HIS A 226 -5.72 -11.41 -1.85
N HIS A 227 -6.99 -11.36 -1.45
CA HIS A 227 -7.93 -10.33 -1.90
C HIS A 227 -7.51 -8.90 -1.53
N GLY A 228 -6.91 -8.72 -0.35
CA GLY A 228 -6.34 -7.43 0.07
C GLY A 228 -5.01 -7.04 -0.61
N ARG A 229 -4.41 -7.94 -1.41
CA ARG A 229 -3.07 -7.83 -2.00
C ARG A 229 -3.04 -7.62 -3.53
N VAL A 230 -4.17 -7.46 -4.20
CA VAL A 230 -4.22 -7.32 -5.68
C VAL A 230 -3.45 -6.08 -6.12
N THR A 231 -2.29 -6.30 -6.74
CA THR A 231 -1.47 -5.22 -7.32
C THR A 231 -2.04 -4.77 -8.66
N ARG A 232 -1.78 -3.52 -9.09
CA ARG A 232 -2.17 -3.06 -10.43
C ARG A 232 -1.55 -3.88 -11.56
N ALA A 233 -0.39 -4.50 -11.34
CA ALA A 233 0.21 -5.43 -12.29
C ALA A 233 -0.67 -6.68 -12.47
N GLU A 234 -1.21 -7.21 -11.37
CA GLU A 234 -2.13 -8.35 -11.37
C GLU A 234 -3.48 -7.97 -11.98
N GLN A 235 -3.97 -6.75 -11.69
CA GLN A 235 -5.16 -6.21 -12.34
C GLN A 235 -5.01 -6.14 -13.87
N ARG A 236 -3.82 -5.79 -14.40
CA ARG A 236 -3.56 -5.81 -15.86
C ARG A 236 -3.61 -7.23 -16.43
N ILE A 237 -3.05 -8.21 -15.72
CA ILE A 237 -3.07 -9.62 -16.12
C ILE A 237 -4.52 -10.14 -16.15
N GLU A 238 -5.30 -9.82 -15.11
CA GLU A 238 -6.71 -10.19 -15.05
C GLU A 238 -7.55 -9.46 -16.10
N ALA A 239 -7.33 -8.16 -16.30
CA ALA A 239 -8.02 -7.37 -17.33
C ALA A 239 -7.75 -7.90 -18.74
N ALA A 240 -6.53 -8.36 -19.02
CA ALA A 240 -6.18 -8.99 -20.29
C ALA A 240 -6.91 -10.31 -20.54
N ALA A 241 -7.30 -11.04 -19.49
CA ALA A 241 -8.18 -12.20 -19.62
C ALA A 241 -9.66 -11.78 -19.75
N ARG A 242 -10.08 -10.81 -18.94
CA ARG A 242 -11.48 -10.31 -18.89
C ARG A 242 -11.92 -9.55 -20.13
N GLN A 243 -11.02 -9.00 -20.93
CA GLN A 243 -11.38 -8.33 -22.18
C GLN A 243 -12.09 -9.26 -23.18
N PHE A 244 -11.92 -10.58 -23.04
CA PHE A 244 -12.56 -11.58 -23.89
C PHE A 244 -13.96 -11.99 -23.38
N GLN A 245 -14.38 -11.49 -22.21
CA GLN A 245 -15.70 -11.72 -21.67
C GLN A 245 -16.76 -11.05 -22.55
N SER A 246 -17.83 -11.79 -22.84
CA SER A 246 -18.97 -11.27 -23.58
C SER A 246 -19.59 -10.04 -22.90
N ALA A 247 -19.77 -8.98 -23.68
CA ALA A 247 -20.39 -7.75 -23.21
C ALA A 247 -21.79 -8.03 -22.65
N GLY A 248 -22.04 -7.56 -21.41
CA GLY A 248 -23.33 -7.74 -20.72
C GLY A 248 -23.49 -9.04 -19.92
N VAL A 249 -22.51 -9.96 -19.96
CA VAL A 249 -22.50 -11.17 -19.12
C VAL A 249 -21.53 -10.96 -17.95
N ALA A 250 -22.04 -10.87 -16.73
CA ALA A 250 -21.21 -10.74 -15.53
C ALA A 250 -20.42 -12.03 -15.26
N ILE A 251 -19.17 -11.88 -14.82
CA ILE A 251 -18.35 -13.01 -14.34
C ILE A 251 -18.94 -13.44 -13.00
N ARG A 252 -19.39 -14.69 -12.93
CA ARG A 252 -19.90 -15.27 -11.68
C ARG A 252 -18.75 -15.86 -10.88
N ILE A 253 -18.72 -15.58 -9.58
CA ILE A 253 -17.65 -15.98 -8.68
C ILE A 253 -18.29 -16.69 -7.49
N ASP A 254 -17.95 -17.95 -7.33
CA ASP A 254 -18.46 -18.80 -6.25
C ASP A 254 -17.30 -19.21 -5.35
N HIS A 255 -17.52 -19.18 -4.04
CA HIS A 255 -16.56 -19.57 -3.02
C HIS A 255 -17.10 -20.79 -2.29
N PHE A 256 -16.31 -21.86 -2.23
CA PHE A 256 -16.68 -23.09 -1.58
C PHE A 256 -15.71 -23.37 -0.43
N LEU A 257 -16.28 -23.62 0.75
CA LEU A 257 -15.56 -23.99 1.96
C LEU A 257 -15.73 -25.49 2.24
N THR A 258 -14.73 -26.10 2.85
CA THR A 258 -14.87 -27.46 3.37
C THR A 258 -15.94 -27.48 4.47
N PRO A 259 -16.88 -28.45 4.48
CA PRO A 259 -17.89 -28.55 5.53
C PRO A 259 -17.21 -28.58 6.91
N GLY A 260 -17.69 -27.74 7.84
CA GLY A 260 -17.21 -27.74 9.21
C GLY A 260 -17.39 -29.12 9.85
N LYS A 261 -16.43 -29.57 10.64
CA LYS A 261 -16.53 -30.83 11.39
C LYS A 261 -17.75 -30.71 12.31
N GLN A 262 -18.84 -31.41 12.00
CA GLN A 262 -20.01 -31.49 12.88
C GLN A 262 -19.54 -31.98 14.25
N ALA A 263 -19.90 -31.26 15.31
CA ALA A 263 -19.78 -31.77 16.67
C ALA A 263 -20.50 -33.12 16.73
N PRO A 264 -19.91 -34.16 17.37
CA PRO A 264 -20.58 -35.45 17.47
C PRO A 264 -21.95 -35.24 18.10
N GLU A 265 -23.00 -35.76 17.45
CA GLU A 265 -24.35 -35.76 18.01
C GLU A 265 -24.30 -36.33 19.44
N PRO A 266 -25.01 -35.73 20.41
CA PRO A 266 -25.14 -36.34 21.72
C PRO A 266 -25.78 -37.71 21.53
N SER A 267 -24.96 -38.76 21.69
CA SER A 267 -25.39 -40.16 21.71
C SER A 267 -26.66 -40.25 22.56
N GLU A 268 -27.76 -40.66 21.94
CA GLU A 268 -28.98 -41.04 22.64
C GLU A 268 -28.59 -42.01 23.75
N ALA A 269 -28.62 -41.50 24.99
CA ALA A 269 -28.47 -42.31 26.17
C ALA A 269 -29.61 -43.34 26.13
N GLN A 270 -29.20 -44.59 25.92
CA GLN A 270 -30.04 -45.77 25.88
C GLN A 270 -31.14 -45.71 26.94
N HIS A 271 -32.37 -45.55 26.47
CA HIS A 271 -33.56 -46.04 27.15
C HIS A 271 -33.42 -47.58 27.27
N ALA A 272 -32.84 -48.05 28.37
CA ALA A 272 -32.94 -49.44 28.80
C ALA A 272 -32.68 -49.54 30.31
N SER A 273 -33.53 -48.90 31.10
CA SER A 273 -33.73 -49.26 32.50
C SER A 273 -35.12 -49.90 32.62
N ASP A 274 -35.19 -51.21 32.44
CA ASP A 274 -36.32 -52.04 32.87
C ASP A 274 -35.79 -53.09 33.87
N PRO A 275 -36.09 -52.95 35.17
CA PRO A 275 -35.72 -53.96 36.16
C PRO A 275 -36.82 -55.03 36.28
N ARG A 276 -36.43 -56.30 36.08
CA ARG A 276 -37.08 -57.44 36.72
C ARG A 276 -36.45 -57.71 38.08
#